data_AF-A0A6N2Z1X5-F1
#
_entry.id   AF-A0A6N2Z1X5-F1
#
_cell.length_a   1.000
_cell.length_b   1.000
_cell.length_c   1.000
_cell.angle_alpha   90.00
_cell.angle_beta   90.00
_cell.angle_gamma   90.00
#
_symmetry.space_group_name_H-M   'P 1'
#
loop_
_entity.id
_entity.type
_entity.pdbx_description
1 polymer ?
#
loop_
_entity_poly.entity_id
_entity_poly.type
_entity_poly.pdbx_seq_one_letter_code
_entity_poly.pdbx_strand_id
1 'polypeptide(L)'
;MKGIKLVDVDLSEARTEQTGTCELCFGSMWCDNPILIFENPYGDRVKIDGYFWSWGDYLELEIDNYLNFSDWLSKQDVDWNMLNEDGYEYLADLVYWYREEEVEE
;
A
#
# COMPACT_ATOMS: atom_id res chain seq x y z
N MET A 1 0.06 11.38 13.95
CA MET A 1 1.24 11.19 14.80
C MET A 1 2.47 10.99 13.93
N LYS A 2 3.64 11.43 14.42
CA LYS A 2 4.93 11.27 13.72
C LYS A 2 5.64 9.98 14.08
N GLY A 3 6.61 9.59 13.27
CA GLY A 3 7.55 8.49 13.54
C GLY A 3 7.02 7.11 13.17
N ILE A 4 5.93 7.02 12.41
CA ILE A 4 5.46 5.77 11.81
C ILE A 4 6.43 5.36 10.70
N LYS A 5 6.70 4.05 10.60
CA LYS A 5 7.64 3.49 9.63
C LYS A 5 6.99 2.33 8.90
N LEU A 6 7.28 2.21 7.60
CA LEU A 6 7.10 0.97 6.87
C LEU A 6 8.30 0.09 7.19
N VAL A 7 8.06 -1.00 7.93
CA VAL A 7 9.14 -1.85 8.44
C VAL A 7 9.37 -3.11 7.61
N ASP A 8 8.37 -3.52 6.83
CA ASP A 8 8.45 -4.70 5.97
C ASP A 8 7.38 -4.65 4.86
N VAL A 9 7.64 -5.39 3.78
CA VAL A 9 6.71 -5.60 2.66
C VAL A 9 6.70 -7.08 2.35
N ASP A 10 5.57 -7.74 2.63
CA ASP A 10 5.40 -9.17 2.42
C ASP A 10 4.76 -9.42 1.04
N LEU A 11 5.49 -10.12 0.18
CA LEU A 11 5.07 -10.51 -1.17
C LEU A 11 4.76 -12.01 -1.27
N SER A 12 4.59 -12.71 -0.15
CA SER A 12 4.35 -14.16 -0.14
C SER A 12 3.01 -14.57 -0.75
N GLU A 13 2.08 -13.62 -0.87
CA GLU A 13 0.78 -13.80 -1.50
C GLU A 13 0.77 -13.55 -3.02
N ALA A 14 1.94 -13.24 -3.62
CA ALA A 14 2.07 -13.02 -5.06
C ALA A 14 1.68 -14.26 -5.86
N ARG A 15 0.76 -14.11 -6.81
CA ARG A 15 0.25 -15.21 -7.65
C ARG A 15 -0.42 -14.70 -8.93
N THR A 16 -0.66 -15.63 -9.85
CA THR A 16 -1.56 -15.36 -10.99
C THR A 16 -3.01 -15.37 -10.50
N GLU A 17 -3.68 -14.24 -10.64
CA GLU A 17 -5.08 -14.02 -10.27
C GLU A 17 -5.96 -13.97 -11.52
N GLN A 18 -7.23 -14.33 -11.36
CA GLN A 18 -8.24 -14.14 -12.40
C GLN A 18 -8.72 -12.70 -12.39
N THR A 19 -8.80 -12.08 -13.57
CA THR A 19 -9.25 -10.70 -13.74
C THR A 19 -10.52 -10.62 -14.58
N GLY A 20 -11.22 -9.48 -14.49
CA GLY A 20 -12.46 -9.22 -15.20
C GLY A 20 -13.69 -9.79 -14.50
N THR A 21 -14.86 -9.21 -14.80
CA THR A 21 -16.14 -9.53 -14.15
C THR A 21 -17.19 -10.15 -15.08
N CYS A 22 -16.92 -10.21 -16.38
CA CYS A 22 -17.80 -10.83 -17.37
C CYS A 22 -17.34 -12.27 -17.66
N GLU A 23 -18.28 -13.23 -17.67
CA GLU A 23 -18.01 -14.66 -17.90
C GLU A 23 -17.23 -14.95 -19.20
N LEU A 24 -17.33 -14.09 -20.20
CA LEU A 24 -16.63 -14.21 -21.48
C LEU A 24 -15.37 -13.33 -21.59
N CYS A 25 -15.11 -12.47 -20.61
CA CYS A 25 -13.97 -11.54 -20.60
C CYS A 25 -13.00 -11.82 -19.46
N PHE A 26 -13.05 -13.01 -18.85
CA PHE A 26 -12.07 -13.36 -17.83
C PHE A 26 -10.67 -13.40 -18.42
N GLY A 27 -9.77 -12.67 -17.78
CA GLY A 27 -8.34 -12.71 -18.02
C GLY A 27 -7.62 -13.34 -16.82
N SER A 28 -6.30 -13.37 -16.91
CA SER A 28 -5.45 -13.65 -15.76
C SER A 28 -4.25 -12.73 -15.81
N MET A 29 -3.80 -12.25 -14.66
CA MET A 29 -2.57 -11.47 -14.55
C MET A 29 -1.76 -11.91 -13.34
N TRP A 30 -0.46 -11.65 -13.36
CA TRP A 30 0.35 -11.74 -12.16
C TRP A 30 0.03 -10.54 -11.26
N CYS A 31 -0.25 -10.80 -9.99
CA CYS A 31 -0.52 -9.81 -8.95
C CYS A 31 0.48 -10.04 -7.82
N ASP A 32 1.21 -9.01 -7.39
CA ASP A 32 2.20 -9.17 -6.33
C ASP A 32 1.56 -9.26 -4.94
N ASN A 33 0.31 -8.81 -4.82
CA ASN A 33 -0.51 -8.84 -3.61
C ASN A 33 0.27 -8.38 -2.36
N PRO A 34 0.93 -7.21 -2.40
CA PRO A 34 1.82 -6.77 -1.33
C PRO A 34 1.04 -6.54 -0.04
N ILE A 35 1.60 -6.97 1.09
CA ILE A 35 1.11 -6.61 2.43
C ILE A 35 2.15 -5.71 3.08
N LEU A 36 1.80 -4.44 3.29
CA LEU A 36 2.67 -3.44 3.90
C LEU A 36 2.51 -3.49 5.42
N ILE A 37 3.64 -3.58 6.12
CA ILE A 37 3.67 -3.71 7.57
C ILE A 37 4.23 -2.42 8.15
N PHE A 38 3.39 -1.70 8.89
CA PHE A 38 3.76 -0.45 9.55
C PHE A 38 3.97 -0.65 11.05
N GLU A 39 4.89 0.11 11.62
CA GLU A 39 5.14 0.16 13.07
C GLU A 39 5.06 1.60 13.56
N ASN A 40 4.33 1.84 14.66
CA ASN A 40 4.28 3.14 15.32
C ASN A 40 5.44 3.28 16.35
N PRO A 41 5.73 4.49 16.85
CA PRO A 41 6.76 4.72 17.86
C PRO A 41 6.59 3.99 19.19
N TYR A 42 5.39 3.45 19.47
CA TYR A 42 5.10 2.66 20.67
C TYR A 42 5.37 1.16 20.46
N GLY A 43 5.66 0.74 19.22
CA GLY A 43 5.93 -0.64 18.84
C GLY A 43 4.69 -1.42 18.37
N ASP A 44 3.53 -0.78 18.26
CA ASP A 44 2.35 -1.43 17.68
C ASP A 44 2.51 -1.58 16.18
N ARG A 45 2.00 -2.68 15.63
CA ARG A 45 2.08 -2.99 14.21
C ARG A 45 0.72 -3.14 13.58
N VAL A 46 0.62 -2.72 12.32
CA VAL A 46 -0.55 -2.96 11.48
C VAL A 46 -0.12 -3.45 10.11
N LYS A 47 -0.98 -4.27 9.51
CA LYS A 47 -0.81 -4.79 8.16
C LYS A 47 -1.92 -4.19 7.30
N ILE A 48 -1.55 -3.74 6.12
CA ILE A 48 -2.48 -3.17 5.14
C ILE A 48 -2.13 -3.77 3.79
N ASP A 49 -3.14 -4.21 3.06
CA ASP A 49 -2.94 -4.62 1.68
C ASP A 49 -2.51 -3.40 0.85
N GLY A 50 -1.38 -3.53 0.14
CA GLY A 50 -0.90 -2.54 -0.83
C GLY A 50 -1.59 -2.62 -2.17
N TYR A 51 -2.73 -3.31 -2.23
CA TYR A 51 -3.53 -3.49 -3.42
C TYR A 51 -5.02 -3.49 -3.05
N PHE A 52 -5.87 -3.27 -4.05
CA PHE A 52 -7.31 -3.34 -3.93
C PHE A 52 -7.93 -3.91 -5.21
N TRP A 53 -9.05 -4.62 -5.06
CA TRP A 53 -9.82 -5.15 -6.16
C TRP A 53 -11.09 -4.34 -6.38
N SER A 54 -11.25 -3.75 -7.56
CA SER A 54 -12.46 -3.02 -7.95
C SER A 54 -13.06 -3.64 -9.19
N TRP A 55 -14.24 -4.28 -9.07
CA TRP A 55 -14.97 -4.83 -10.23
C TRP A 55 -14.13 -5.73 -11.15
N GLY A 56 -13.22 -6.53 -10.58
CA GLY A 56 -12.34 -7.45 -11.30
C GLY A 56 -11.06 -6.80 -11.85
N ASP A 57 -10.86 -5.51 -11.61
CA ASP A 57 -9.61 -4.80 -11.87
C ASP A 57 -8.73 -4.81 -10.62
N TYR A 58 -7.46 -5.10 -10.84
CA TYR A 58 -6.41 -5.10 -9.83
C TYR A 58 -5.75 -3.72 -9.78
N LEU A 59 -5.76 -3.09 -8.61
CA LEU A 59 -5.12 -1.80 -8.36
C LEU A 59 -4.04 -2.02 -7.30
N GLU A 60 -2.78 -1.88 -7.68
CA GLU A 60 -1.65 -1.98 -6.74
C GLU A 60 -1.03 -0.59 -6.53
N LEU A 61 -0.61 -0.31 -5.29
CA LEU A 61 0.10 0.92 -4.97
C LEU A 61 1.53 0.89 -5.51
N GLU A 62 1.83 1.85 -6.38
CA GLU A 62 3.18 2.04 -6.90
C GLU A 62 4.03 2.85 -5.92
N ILE A 63 4.97 2.19 -5.24
CA ILE A 63 5.98 2.81 -4.37
C ILE A 63 7.36 2.47 -4.91
N ASP A 64 8.03 3.44 -5.53
CA ASP A 64 9.31 3.21 -6.23
C ASP A 64 10.45 2.80 -5.28
N ASN A 65 10.47 3.36 -4.07
CA ASN A 65 11.47 3.04 -3.05
C ASN A 65 10.86 3.04 -1.65
N TYR A 66 10.62 1.83 -1.12
CA TYR A 66 10.04 1.65 0.21
C TYR A 66 10.85 2.28 1.35
N LEU A 67 12.19 2.35 1.23
CA LEU A 67 13.04 2.97 2.25
C LEU A 67 12.87 4.48 2.27
N ASN A 68 12.84 5.11 1.09
CA ASN A 68 12.59 6.55 0.97
C ASN A 68 11.17 6.90 1.43
N PHE A 69 10.17 6.12 1.01
CA PHE A 69 8.80 6.28 1.47
C PHE A 69 8.71 6.16 2.99
N SER A 70 9.37 5.16 3.61
CA SER A 70 9.38 5.04 5.07
C SER A 70 10.05 6.22 5.76
N ASP A 71 11.15 6.75 5.22
CA ASP A 71 11.84 7.91 5.79
C ASP A 71 10.96 9.17 5.70
N TRP A 72 10.34 9.39 4.55
CA TRP A 72 9.35 10.46 4.34
C TRP A 72 8.17 10.33 5.31
N LEU A 73 7.53 9.17 5.36
CA LEU A 73 6.37 8.88 6.20
C LEU A 73 6.66 9.15 7.68
N SER A 74 7.88 8.84 8.14
CA SER A 74 8.29 9.05 9.53
C SER A 74 8.26 10.52 9.98
N LYS A 75 8.33 11.46 9.03
CA LYS A 75 8.31 12.91 9.27
C LYS A 75 6.89 13.49 9.27
N GLN A 76 5.94 12.78 8.65
CA GLN A 76 4.55 13.20 8.45
C GLN A 76 3.71 12.99 9.71
N ASP A 77 2.65 13.81 9.85
CA ASP A 77 1.67 13.65 10.92
C ASP A 77 0.52 12.75 10.47
N VAL A 78 0.70 11.44 10.60
CA VAL A 78 -0.19 10.40 10.05
C VAL A 78 -1.24 9.97 11.06
N ASP A 79 -2.51 9.87 10.67
CA ASP A 79 -3.54 9.30 11.55
C ASP A 79 -3.39 7.77 11.64
N TRP A 80 -2.78 7.32 12.74
CA TRP A 80 -2.55 5.89 12.98
C TRP A 80 -3.83 5.07 12.97
N ASN A 81 -4.98 5.63 13.35
CA ASN A 81 -6.24 4.87 13.38
C ASN A 81 -6.79 4.60 11.97
N MET A 82 -6.37 5.39 10.98
CA MET A 82 -6.70 5.19 9.57
C MET A 82 -5.79 4.15 8.90
N LEU A 83 -4.64 3.84 9.50
CA LEU A 83 -3.80 2.71 9.08
C LEU A 83 -4.34 1.43 9.73
N ASN A 84 -5.31 0.80 9.06
CA ASN A 84 -5.94 -0.45 9.46
C ASN A 84 -6.19 -1.36 8.24
N GLU A 85 -6.80 -2.53 8.43
CA GLU A 85 -7.05 -3.52 7.37
C GLU A 85 -7.86 -2.94 6.20
N ASP A 86 -8.80 -2.03 6.45
CA ASP A 86 -9.60 -1.33 5.44
C ASP A 86 -8.94 0.00 5.00
N GLY A 87 -7.71 0.28 5.45
CA GLY A 87 -7.02 1.56 5.30
C GLY A 87 -6.41 1.83 3.93
N TYR A 88 -6.75 1.04 2.90
CA TYR A 88 -6.15 1.14 1.57
C TYR A 88 -6.26 2.55 0.98
N GLU A 89 -7.44 3.18 1.04
CA GLU A 89 -7.64 4.53 0.47
C GLU A 89 -6.73 5.57 1.15
N TYR A 90 -6.61 5.51 2.48
CA TYR A 90 -5.73 6.43 3.21
C TYR A 90 -4.26 6.18 2.90
N LEU A 91 -3.86 4.92 2.74
CA LEU A 91 -2.52 4.55 2.31
C LEU A 91 -2.24 5.05 0.88
N ALA A 92 -3.23 4.97 -0.02
CA ALA A 92 -3.12 5.48 -1.38
C ALA A 92 -2.90 7.01 -1.39
N ASP A 93 -3.59 7.76 -0.54
CA ASP A 93 -3.39 9.21 -0.39
C ASP A 93 -1.96 9.53 0.10
N LEU A 94 -1.44 8.76 1.07
CA LEU A 94 -0.07 8.93 1.56
C LEU A 94 0.97 8.66 0.46
N VAL A 95 0.77 7.62 -0.34
CA VAL A 95 1.64 7.29 -1.47
C VAL A 95 1.58 8.38 -2.56
N TYR A 96 0.38 8.90 -2.84
CA TYR A 96 0.21 10.01 -3.77
C TYR A 96 0.98 11.25 -3.32
N TRP A 97 0.84 11.67 -2.06
CA TRP A 97 1.56 12.83 -1.53
C TRP A 97 3.08 12.65 -1.54
N TYR A 98 3.57 11.45 -1.23
CA TYR A 98 5.00 11.13 -1.34
C TYR A 98 5.51 11.36 -2.77
N ARG A 99 4.77 10.89 -3.78
CA ARG A 99 5.14 11.05 -5.19
C ARG A 99 5.10 12.50 -5.65
N GLU A 100 4.10 13.27 -5.24
CA GLU A 100 4.01 14.69 -5.63
C GLU A 100 5.16 15.51 -5.05
N GLU A 101 5.59 15.24 -3.80
CA GLU A 101 6.75 15.90 -3.20
C GLU A 101 8.06 15.55 -3.93
N GLU A 102 8.22 14.33 -4.47
CA GLU A 102 9.40 13.97 -5.27
C GLU A 102 9.45 14.65 -6.65
N VAL A 103 8.31 15.10 -7.20
CA VAL A 103 8.24 15.77 -8.51
C VAL A 103 8.55 17.28 -8.41
N GLU A 104 8.41 17.87 -7.22
CA GLU A 104 8.69 19.31 -6.99
C GLU A 104 10.17 19.63 -6.66
N GLU A 105 11.03 18.62 -6.44
CA GLU A 105 12.48 18.76 -6.24
C GLU A 105 13.31 18.65 -7.53
#